data_AF-A0A0C2W609-F1
#
_entry.id   AF-A0A0C2W609-F1
#
_cell.length_a   1.000
_cell.length_b   1.000
_cell.length_c   1.000
_cell.angle_alpha   90.00
_cell.angle_beta   90.00
_cell.angle_gamma   90.00
#
_symmetry.space_group_name_H-M   'P 1'
#
loop_
_entity.id
_entity.type
_entity.pdbx_description
1 polymer ?
#
loop_
_entity_poly.entity_id
_entity_poly.type
_entity_poly.pdbx_seq_one_letter_code
_entity_poly.pdbx_strand_id
1 'polypeptide(L)' 'LNDQIRRCKVALAPYKKIPKEIWLYIFELYCQPGRLSTCVTWQPPVVLTQVCSAWRQIAISMPKLWSDVHL' A
#
# COMPACT_ATOMS: atom_id res chain seq x y z
N LEU A 1 0.20 27.68 13.68
CA LEU A 1 1.03 26.76 14.50
C LEU A 1 0.66 25.28 14.28
N ASN A 2 -0.61 24.89 14.44
CA ASN A 2 -1.06 23.49 14.28
C ASN A 2 -0.77 22.86 12.91
N ASP A 3 -0.91 23.61 11.81
CA ASP A 3 -0.60 23.09 10.47
C ASP A 3 0.88 22.75 10.27
N GLN A 4 1.79 23.52 10.89
CA GLN A 4 3.22 23.24 10.79
C GLN A 4 3.56 21.96 11.56
N ILE A 5 3.01 21.77 12.76
CA ILE A 5 3.17 20.54 13.55
C ILE A 5 2.61 19.34 12.76
N ARG A 6 1.45 19.47 12.11
CA ARG A 6 0.85 18.42 11.27
C ARG A 6 1.75 18.05 10.10
N ARG A 7 2.30 19.05 9.39
CA ARG A 7 3.23 18.81 8.27
C ARG A 7 4.50 18.11 8.74
N CYS A 8 5.07 18.50 9.89
CA CYS A 8 6.22 17.83 10.48
C CYS A 8 5.90 16.36 10.81
N LYS A 9 4.72 16.08 11.40
CA LYS A 9 4.29 14.68 11.67
C LYS A 9 4.19 13.85 10.40
N VAL A 10 3.67 14.41 9.31
CA VAL A 10 3.59 13.72 8.00
C VAL A 10 4.96 13.54 7.36
N ALA A 11 5.87 14.51 7.49
CA ALA A 11 7.24 14.43 6.97
C ALA A 11 8.08 13.38 7.71
N LEU A 12 7.90 13.29 9.02
CA LEU A 12 8.61 12.35 9.89
C LEU A 12 7.92 10.99 10.03
N ALA A 13 6.81 10.79 9.33
CA ALA A 13 6.03 9.57 9.43
C ALA A 13 6.90 8.34 9.11
N PRO A 14 6.84 7.27 9.92
CA PRO A 14 7.70 6.10 9.76
C PRO A 14 7.69 5.50 8.35
N TYR A 15 6.52 5.52 7.69
CA TYR A 15 6.34 4.95 6.37
C TYR A 15 7.19 5.63 5.28
N LYS A 16 7.62 6.88 5.49
CA LYS A 16 8.51 7.62 4.56
C LYS A 16 9.97 7.25 4.70
N LYS A 17 10.36 6.56 5.77
CA LYS A 17 11.74 6.10 6.01
C LYS A 17 11.99 4.68 5.49
N ILE A 18 10.93 3.99 5.08
CA ILE A 18 11.00 2.62 4.58
C ILE A 18 11.39 2.66 3.10
N PRO A 19 12.46 1.96 2.67
CA PRO A 19 12.83 1.84 1.27
C PRO A 19 11.70 1.25 0.42
N LYS A 20 11.66 1.59 -0.87
CA LYS A 20 10.62 1.11 -1.79
C LYS A 20 10.59 -0.42 -1.84
N GLU A 21 11.73 -1.09 -1.78
CA GLU A 21 11.88 -2.54 -1.88
C GLU A 21 11.15 -3.26 -0.73
N ILE A 22 11.17 -2.66 0.45
CA ILE A 22 10.48 -3.20 1.63
C ILE A 22 8.97 -3.04 1.46
N TRP A 23 8.50 -1.93 0.87
CA TRP A 23 7.09 -1.79 0.51
C TRP A 23 6.64 -2.83 -0.50
N LEU A 24 7.44 -3.07 -1.55
CA LEU A 24 7.15 -4.11 -2.54
C LEU A 24 6.96 -5.48 -1.86
N TYR A 25 7.87 -5.83 -0.94
CA TYR A 25 7.81 -7.09 -0.21
C TYR A 25 6.58 -7.17 0.71
N ILE A 26 6.26 -6.10 1.43
CA ILE A 26 5.05 -6.04 2.27
C ILE A 26 3.79 -6.23 1.42
N PHE A 27 3.70 -5.58 0.26
CA PHE A 27 2.54 -5.66 -0.61
C PHE A 27 2.39 -7.06 -1.22
N GLU A 28 3.50 -7.70 -1.61
CA GLU A 28 3.50 -9.08 -2.05
C GLU A 28 3.00 -10.03 -0.97
N LEU A 29 3.49 -9.90 0.27
CA LEU A 29 3.00 -10.69 1.40
C LEU A 29 1.52 -10.44 1.72
N TYR A 30 1.02 -9.23 1.51
CA TYR A 30 -0.39 -8.88 1.73
C TYR A 30 -1.31 -9.48 0.66
N CYS A 31 -0.88 -9.45 -0.61
CA CYS A 31 -1.66 -9.97 -1.74
C CYS A 31 -1.51 -11.49 -1.94
N GLN A 32 -0.69 -12.19 -1.15
CA GLN A 32 -0.51 -13.63 -1.26
C GLN A 32 -1.84 -14.40 -1.06
N PRO A 33 -2.22 -15.28 -2.00
CA PRO A 33 -3.42 -16.10 -1.87
C PRO A 33 -3.45 -16.91 -0.57
N GLY A 34 -4.59 -16.93 0.12
CA GLY A 34 -4.79 -17.72 1.35
C GLY A 34 -4.17 -17.13 2.61
N ARG A 35 -3.45 -16.00 2.54
CA ARG A 35 -2.82 -15.38 3.72
C ARG A 35 -3.78 -14.50 4.54
N LEU A 36 -4.75 -13.91 3.86
CA LEU A 36 -5.80 -13.10 4.45
C LEU A 36 -7.11 -13.55 3.81
N SER A 37 -8.09 -13.99 4.61
CA SER A 37 -9.49 -14.10 4.18
C SER A 37 -9.99 -12.70 3.88
N THR A 38 -9.61 -12.15 2.72
CA THR A 38 -10.23 -10.96 2.21
C THR A 38 -11.63 -11.36 1.79
N CYS A 39 -12.64 -10.70 2.35
CA CYS A 39 -13.99 -10.80 1.81
C CYS A 39 -13.89 -10.59 0.30
N VAL A 40 -14.60 -11.41 -0.47
CA VAL A 40 -14.60 -11.42 -1.95
C VAL A 40 -14.78 -10.02 -2.57
N THR A 41 -15.35 -9.10 -1.80
CA THR A 41 -15.60 -7.70 -2.14
C THR A 41 -14.36 -6.78 -2.14
N TRP A 42 -13.27 -7.13 -1.45
CA TRP A 42 -12.09 -6.25 -1.32
C TRP A 42 -10.83 -6.93 -1.86
N GLN A 43 -10.63 -6.77 -3.18
CA GLN A 43 -9.41 -7.16 -3.88
C GLN A 43 -8.18 -6.53 -3.18
N PRO A 44 -7.24 -7.32 -2.61
CA PRO A 44 -6.09 -6.81 -1.86
C PRO A 44 -5.30 -5.67 -2.53
N PRO A 45 -4.91 -5.75 -3.82
CA PRO A 45 -4.20 -4.65 -4.47
C PRO A 45 -5.02 -3.35 -4.53
N VAL A 46 -6.34 -3.44 -4.66
CA VAL A 46 -7.24 -2.27 -4.68
C VAL A 46 -7.22 -1.58 -3.32
N VAL A 47 -7.27 -2.34 -2.21
CA VAL A 47 -7.20 -1.78 -0.85
C VAL A 47 -5.91 -0.97 -0.65
N LEU A 48 -4.77 -1.50 -1.11
CA LEU A 48 -3.48 -0.81 -1.00
C LEU A 48 -3.48 0.56 -1.70
N THR A 49 -4.20 0.71 -2.81
CA THR A 49 -4.28 1.99 -3.55
C THR A 49 -5.08 3.08 -2.83
N GLN A 50 -5.86 2.73 -1.81
CA GLN A 50 -6.72 3.67 -1.07
C GLN A 50 -6.07 4.24 0.19
N VAL A 51 -4.90 3.73 0.60
CA VAL A 51 -4.23 4.16 1.84
C VAL A 51 -3.61 5.56 1.71
N CYS A 52 -2.74 5.76 0.72
CA CYS A 52 -2.18 7.07 0.40
C CYS A 52 -1.62 7.10 -1.03
N SER A 53 -1.23 8.28 -1.52
CA SER A 53 -0.67 8.45 -2.86
C SER A 53 0.63 7.67 -3.09
N ALA A 54 1.51 7.57 -2.08
CA ALA A 54 2.75 6.81 -2.17
C ALA A 54 2.47 5.31 -2.32
N TRP A 55 1.55 4.76 -1.53
CA TRP A 55 1.17 3.35 -1.62
C TRP A 55 0.52 3.03 -2.96
N ARG A 56 -0.33 3.93 -3.46
CA ARG A 56 -0.92 3.81 -4.80
C ARG A 56 0.13 3.72 -5.90
N GLN A 57 1.14 4.59 -5.88
CA GLN A 57 2.22 4.55 -6.86
C GLN A 57 3.00 3.24 -6.83
N ILE A 58 3.27 2.72 -5.63
CA ILE A 58 3.99 1.45 -5.45
C ILE A 58 3.10 0.27 -5.90
N ALA A 59 1.83 0.24 -5.53
CA ALA A 59 0.92 -0.85 -5.90
C ALA A 59 0.69 -0.91 -7.42
N ILE A 60 0.49 0.23 -8.07
CA ILE A 60 0.31 0.31 -9.53
C ILE A 60 1.59 -0.10 -10.28
N SER A 61 2.79 0.17 -9.73
CA SER A 61 4.06 -0.21 -10.37
C SER A 61 4.40 -1.70 -10.23
N MET A 62 3.53 -2.51 -9.60
CA MET A 62 3.71 -3.95 -9.41
C MET A 62 2.66 -4.76 -10.20
N PRO A 63 2.87 -5.03 -11.50
CA PRO A 63 1.91 -5.79 -12.33
C PRO A 63 1.48 -7.13 -11.72
N LYS A 64 2.41 -7.82 -11.04
CA LYS A 64 2.16 -9.10 -10.37
C LYS A 64 1.06 -9.07 -9.30
N LEU A 65 0.77 -7.91 -8.69
CA LEU A 65 -0.30 -7.80 -7.70
C LEU A 65 -1.69 -7.83 -8.34
N TRP A 66 -1.79 -7.56 -9.64
CA TRP A 66 -3.04 -7.36 -10.37
C TRP A 66 -3.42 -8.56 -11.24
N SER A 67 -2.63 -9.64 -11.25
CA SER A 67 -2.88 -10.82 -12.10
C SER A 67 -4.22 -11.49 -11.81
N ASP A 68 -4.69 -11.39 -10.57
CA ASP A 68 -5.87 -12.09 -10.07
C ASP A 68 -7.08 -11.14 -9.92
N VAL A 69 -6.91 -9.88 -10.35
CA VAL A 69 -7.98 -8.86 -10.34
C VAL A 69 -8.78 -8.98 -11.63
N HIS A 70 -10.03 -9.43 -11.50
CA HIS A 70 -10.96 -9.58 -12.62
C HIS A 70 -11.94 -8.39 -12.61
N LEU A 71 -12.24 -7.85 -13.80
CA LEU A 71 -13.24 -6.78 -14.01
C LEU A 71 -14.64 -7.35 -14.27
#